data_AF-K2KK74-F1
#
_entry.id   AF-K2KK74-F1
#
_cell.length_a   1.000
_cell.length_b   1.000
_cell.length_c   1.000
_cell.angle_alpha   90.00
_cell.angle_beta   90.00
_cell.angle_gamma   90.00
#
_symmetry.space_group_name_H-M   'P 1'
#
loop_
_entity.id
_entity.type
_entity.pdbx_description
1 polymer ?
#
loop_
_entity_poly.entity_id
_entity_poly.type
_entity_poly.pdbx_seq_one_letter_code
_entity_poly.pdbx_strand_id
1 'polypeptide(L)' 'MDRVLGLIALAVFTGFIGIIVFSVLKPALIAVALIGCGLAAYDIWGQLFKGKKPQG' A
#
# COMPACT_ATOMS: atom_id res chain seq x y z
N MET A 1 8.65 14.31 7.79
CA MET A 1 9.36 13.32 6.95
C MET A 1 8.49 12.08 6.69
N ASP A 2 7.49 11.83 7.53
CA ASP A 2 6.61 10.65 7.52
C ASP A 2 5.80 10.48 6.22
N ARG A 3 5.28 11.57 5.65
CA ARG A 3 4.49 11.50 4.40
C ARG A 3 5.29 11.07 3.19
N VAL A 4 6.54 11.56 3.05
CA VAL A 4 7.41 11.20 1.92
C VAL A 4 7.85 9.75 2.05
N LEU A 5 8.16 9.30 3.27
CA LEU A 5 8.49 7.91 3.54
C LEU A 5 7.31 6.97 3.27
N GLY A 6 6.09 7.37 3.64
CA GLY A 6 4.87 6.61 3.31
C GLY A 6 4.61 6.50 1.81
N LEU A 7 4.90 7.54 1.04
CA LEU A 7 4.75 7.56 -0.42
C LEU A 7 5.79 6.66 -1.11
N ILE A 8 7.03 6.64 -0.60
CA ILE A 8 8.09 5.74 -1.07
C ILE A 8 7.75 4.29 -0.71
N ALA A 9 7.27 4.03 0.52
CA ALA A 9 6.84 2.70 0.94
C ALA A 9 5.69 2.18 0.07
N LEU A 10 4.73 3.04 -0.29
CA LEU A 10 3.67 2.69 -1.24
C LEU A 10 4.23 2.32 -2.61
N ALA A 11 5.10 3.18 -3.16
CA ALA A 11 5.64 2.98 -4.49
C ALA A 11 6.42 1.66 -4.59
N VAL A 12 7.24 1.34 -3.59
CA VAL A 12 7.98 0.08 -3.51
C VAL A 12 7.02 -1.10 -3.34
N PHE A 13 6.01 -0.98 -2.49
CA PHE A 13 5.04 -2.04 -2.24
C PHE A 13 4.17 -2.33 -3.49
N THR A 14 3.63 -1.30 -4.13
CA THR A 14 2.85 -1.42 -5.37
C THR A 14 3.71 -1.98 -6.51
N GLY A 15 4.98 -1.54 -6.63
CA GLY A 15 5.91 -2.08 -7.61
C GLY A 15 6.18 -3.57 -7.41
N PHE A 16 6.44 -3.99 -6.17
CA PHE A 16 6.66 -5.40 -5.82
C PHE A 16 5.43 -6.27 -6.10
N ILE A 17 4.24 -5.81 -5.68
CA ILE A 17 2.96 -6.49 -5.93
C ILE A 17 2.71 -6.62 -7.44
N GLY A 18 2.94 -5.55 -8.21
CA GLY A 18 2.74 -5.54 -9.67
C GLY A 18 3.62 -6.55 -10.39
N ILE A 19 4.90 -6.67 -9.97
CA ILE A 19 5.82 -7.68 -10.51
C ILE A 19 5.33 -9.09 -10.18
N ILE A 20 4.85 -9.34 -8.96
CA ILE A 20 4.33 -10.65 -8.55
C ILE A 20 3.08 -11.03 -9.35
N VAL A 21 2.15 -10.09 -9.53
CA VAL A 21 0.92 -10.31 -10.33
C VAL A 21 1.26 -10.62 -11.78
N PHE A 22 2.20 -9.89 -12.38
CA PHE A 22 2.62 -10.12 -13.76
C PHE A 22 3.37 -11.45 -13.93
N SER A 23 4.17 -11.83 -12.93
CA SER A 23 5.05 -12.99 -13.03
C SER A 23 4.39 -14.32 -12.67
N VAL A 24 3.24 -14.34 -11.99
CA VAL A 24 2.56 -15.59 -11.60
C VAL A 24 1.08 -15.57 -11.99
N LEU A 25 0.72 -16.28 -13.06
CA LEU A 25 -0.66 -16.57 -13.46
C LEU A 25 -1.34 -17.58 -12.50
N LYS A 26 -1.37 -17.28 -11.20
CA LYS A 26 -2.18 -18.02 -10.23
C LYS A 26 -3.21 -17.07 -9.61
N PRO A 27 -4.52 -17.35 -9.73
CA PRO A 27 -5.57 -16.46 -9.23
C PRO A 27 -5.49 -16.19 -7.72
N ALA A 28 -4.94 -17.13 -6.94
CA ALA A 28 -4.70 -16.93 -5.51
C ALA A 28 -3.68 -15.82 -5.21
N LEU A 29 -2.66 -15.65 -6.06
CA LEU A 29 -1.66 -14.60 -5.92
C LEU A 29 -2.22 -13.22 -6.29
N ILE A 30 -3.11 -13.17 -7.29
CA ILE A 30 -3.84 -11.95 -7.66
C ILE A 30 -4.75 -11.50 -6.50
N ALA A 31 -5.47 -12.43 -5.87
CA ALA A 31 -6.35 -12.12 -4.73
C ALA A 31 -5.55 -11.55 -3.54
N VAL A 32 -4.46 -12.21 -3.15
CA VAL A 32 -3.57 -11.73 -2.08
C VAL A 32 -2.94 -10.38 -2.42
N ALA A 33 -2.53 -10.19 -3.67
CA ALA A 33 -1.98 -8.94 -4.17
C ALA A 33 -2.98 -7.78 -4.06
N LEU A 34 -4.23 -8.00 -4.48
CA LEU A 34 -5.29 -7.00 -4.38
C LEU A 34 -5.62 -6.65 -2.92
N ILE A 35 -5.66 -7.64 -2.04
CA ILE A 35 -5.89 -7.42 -0.60
C ILE A 35 -4.74 -6.60 0.00
N GLY A 36 -3.49 -6.99 -0.26
CA GLY A 36 -2.32 -6.25 0.22
C GLY A 36 -2.29 -4.81 -0.28
N CYS A 37 -2.55 -4.60 -1.58
CA CYS A 37 -2.59 -3.27 -2.19
C CYS A 37 -3.72 -2.42 -1.61
N GLY A 38 -4.91 -3.01 -1.38
CA GLY A 38 -6.04 -2.35 -0.74
C GLY A 38 -5.75 -1.94 0.70
N LEU A 39 -5.12 -2.81 1.50
CA LEU A 39 -4.70 -2.51 2.87
C LEU A 39 -3.64 -1.40 2.93
N ALA A 40 -2.63 -1.44 2.05
CA ALA A 40 -1.61 -0.41 1.98
C ALA A 40 -2.20 0.95 1.55
N ALA A 41 -3.09 0.94 0.55
CA ALA A 41 -3.80 2.14 0.13
C ALA A 41 -4.72 2.68 1.25
N TYR A 42 -5.37 1.80 2.02
CA TYR A 42 -6.20 2.19 3.15
C TYR A 42 -5.39 2.82 4.29
N ASP A 43 -4.23 2.27 4.63
CA ASP A 43 -3.36 2.82 5.66
C ASP A 43 -2.85 4.22 5.26
N ILE A 44 -2.46 4.39 3.98
CA ILE A 44 -2.03 5.69 3.45
C ILE A 44 -3.18 6.69 3.38
N TRP A 45 -4.36 6.26 2.93
CA TRP A 45 -5.56 7.10 2.98
C TRP A 45 -5.86 7.54 4.41
N GLY A 46 -5.73 6.62 5.37
CA GLY A 46 -5.77 6.92 6.79
C GLY A 46 -4.73 7.97 7.19
N GLN A 47 -3.46 7.82 6.84
CA GLN A 47 -2.41 8.80 7.18
C GLN A 47 -2.59 10.16 6.47
N LEU A 48 -3.16 10.18 5.26
CA LEU A 48 -3.40 11.39 4.47
C LEU A 48 -4.62 12.18 4.98
N PHE A 49 -5.70 11.48 5.32
CA PHE A 49 -6.98 12.08 5.74
C PHE A 49 -7.15 12.20 7.26
N LYS A 50 -6.46 11.38 8.06
CA LYS A 50 -6.34 11.55 9.51
C LYS A 50 -5.28 12.61 9.80
N GLY A 51 -5.52 13.81 9.27
CA GLY A 51 -4.78 15.01 9.64
C GLY A 51 -4.83 15.17 11.16
N LYS A 52 -3.64 15.16 11.78
CA LYS A 52 -3.35 15.55 13.16
C LYS A 52 -4.48 15.29 14.17
N LYS A 53 -4.41 14.19 14.91
CA LYS A 53 -4.83 14.28 16.32
C LYS A 53 -3.76 15.11 17.04
N PRO A 54 -4.06 16.31 17.56
CA PRO A 54 -3.20 16.92 18.56
C PRO A 54 -3.15 15.93 19.73
N GLN A 55 -1.94 15.46 20.02
CA GLN A 55 -1.65 14.81 21.29
C GLN A 55 -1.75 15.92 22.34
N GLY A 56 -2.82 15.89 23.12
CA GLY A 56 -3.05 16.67 24.32
C GLY A 56 -3.64 15.74 25.36
#